data_AF-A0A9Q0VE18-F1
#
_entry.id   AF-A0A9Q0VE18-F1
#
_cell.length_a   1.000
_cell.length_b   1.000
_cell.length_c   1.000
_cell.angle_alpha   90.00
_cell.angle_beta   90.00
_cell.angle_gamma   90.00
#
_symmetry.space_group_name_H-M   'P 1'
#
loop_
_entity.id
_entity.type
_entity.pdbx_description
1 polymer ?
#
loop_
_entity_poly.entity_id
_entity_poly.type
_entity_poly.pdbx_seq_one_letter_code
_entity_poly.pdbx_strand_id
1 'polypeptide(L)'
;MRSICFSPKTISFLSSPRSSPSRHALPPTTPLRTEVMVEQIVENASSLIMKWNPETSAYANVTSLFYENRREAMQFITCVNDLQKVMHLIVSEDSTHYRLVQAQNLMQIAMKRLQKEFYQILSMNRAHLDPESMSTRSSRTSISSISDFEDDVSPDDDVRAASDSDLRS
;
A
#
# COMPACT_ATOMS: atom_id res chain seq x y z
N MET A 1 -61.12 -9.41 11.68
CA MET A 1 -60.30 -8.50 10.83
C MET A 1 -60.89 -7.10 10.94
N ARG A 2 -60.24 -6.21 11.70
CA ARG A 2 -60.73 -4.84 11.94
C ARG A 2 -59.76 -3.88 11.25
N SER A 3 -60.23 -3.26 10.17
CA SER A 3 -59.60 -2.12 9.51
C SER A 3 -59.97 -0.87 10.30
N ILE A 4 -58.98 -0.03 10.64
CA ILE A 4 -59.20 1.25 11.29
C ILE A 4 -58.50 2.30 10.43
N CYS A 5 -59.29 3.04 9.67
CA CYS A 5 -58.86 4.25 8.97
C CYS A 5 -58.75 5.38 9.99
N PHE A 6 -57.64 6.12 9.98
CA PHE A 6 -57.53 7.39 10.69
C PHE A 6 -57.29 8.52 9.69
N SER A 7 -58.23 9.46 9.66
CA SER A 7 -58.18 10.72 8.92
C SER A 7 -57.32 11.77 9.64
N PRO A 8 -56.75 12.76 8.94
CA PRO A 8 -55.81 13.73 9.49
C PRO A 8 -56.53 14.89 10.18
N LYS A 9 -55.89 15.51 11.17
CA LYS A 9 -56.27 16.83 11.68
C LYS A 9 -55.08 17.77 11.67
N THR A 10 -55.18 18.75 10.79
CA THR A 10 -54.31 19.90 10.60
C THR A 10 -54.33 20.79 11.84
N ILE A 11 -53.15 21.16 12.34
CA ILE A 11 -52.97 22.31 13.23
C ILE A 11 -51.93 23.20 12.55
N SER A 12 -52.40 24.32 12.01
CA SER A 12 -51.57 25.36 11.44
C SER A 12 -51.47 26.50 12.43
N PHE A 13 -50.27 26.81 12.93
CA PHE A 13 -49.96 28.11 13.50
C PHE A 13 -48.51 28.54 13.22
N LEU A 14 -48.43 29.73 12.64
CA LEU A 14 -47.40 30.78 12.76
C LEU A 14 -46.13 30.69 11.88
N SER A 15 -46.18 31.53 10.86
CA SER A 15 -45.05 32.11 10.13
C SER A 15 -44.00 32.73 11.06
N SER A 16 -42.74 32.48 10.75
CA SER A 16 -41.62 33.39 11.00
C SER A 16 -40.72 33.39 9.76
N PRO A 17 -40.44 34.54 9.13
CA PRO A 17 -39.58 34.61 7.96
C PRO A 17 -38.12 34.61 8.44
N ARG A 18 -37.47 33.45 8.43
CA ARG A 18 -36.03 33.39 8.65
C ARG A 18 -35.34 33.48 7.28
N SER A 19 -34.77 34.65 7.00
CA SER A 19 -33.91 34.90 5.86
C SER A 19 -32.92 33.75 5.67
N SER A 20 -33.03 33.06 4.54
CA SER A 20 -32.02 32.12 4.09
C SER A 20 -30.89 32.91 3.43
N PRO A 21 -29.63 32.76 3.85
CA PRO A 21 -28.52 33.24 3.04
C PRO A 21 -28.50 32.37 1.78
N SER A 22 -28.51 33.04 0.63
CA SER A 22 -28.23 32.46 -0.68
C SER A 22 -26.98 31.58 -0.56
N ARG A 23 -27.16 30.26 -0.61
CA ARG A 23 -26.03 29.37 -0.89
C ARG A 23 -25.74 29.57 -2.36
N HIS A 24 -24.68 30.31 -2.65
CA HIS A 24 -24.06 30.28 -3.96
C HIS A 24 -23.85 28.81 -4.33
N ALA A 25 -24.69 28.31 -5.23
CA ALA A 25 -24.48 27.03 -5.88
C ALA A 25 -23.17 27.18 -6.65
N LEU A 26 -22.11 26.55 -6.15
CA LEU A 26 -20.91 26.32 -6.96
C LEU A 26 -21.36 25.55 -8.21
N PRO A 27 -20.93 25.96 -9.41
CA PRO A 27 -21.30 25.25 -10.62
C PRO A 27 -20.75 23.81 -10.53
N PRO A 28 -21.49 22.79 -11.01
CA PRO A 28 -20.95 21.44 -11.10
C PRO A 28 -19.73 21.50 -12.00
N THR A 29 -18.56 21.23 -11.44
CA THR A 29 -17.27 21.35 -12.13
C THR A 29 -17.12 20.15 -13.06
N THR A 30 -17.73 20.31 -14.23
CA THR A 30 -17.48 19.73 -15.56
C THR A 30 -16.81 18.33 -15.71
N PRO A 31 -17.43 17.40 -16.48
CA PRO A 31 -16.79 16.14 -16.91
C PRO A 31 -15.47 16.36 -17.66
N LEU A 32 -15.33 17.51 -18.33
CA LEU A 32 -14.12 17.91 -19.03
C LEU A 32 -12.88 17.97 -18.11
N ARG A 33 -13.04 18.32 -16.83
CA ARG A 33 -11.92 18.37 -15.87
C ARG A 33 -11.42 16.96 -15.53
N THR A 34 -12.35 16.02 -15.32
CA THR A 34 -12.02 14.62 -15.08
C THR A 34 -11.36 14.01 -16.31
N GLU A 35 -11.85 14.36 -17.49
CA GLU A 35 -11.33 13.89 -18.77
C GLU A 35 -9.85 14.24 -18.97
N VAL A 36 -9.47 15.50 -18.74
CA VAL A 36 -8.08 15.98 -18.82
C VAL A 36 -7.19 15.31 -17.77
N MET A 37 -7.71 15.10 -16.55
CA MET A 37 -6.97 14.42 -15.49
C MET A 37 -6.68 12.95 -15.86
N VAL A 38 -7.68 12.26 -16.41
CA VAL A 38 -7.55 10.88 -16.90
C VAL A 38 -6.47 10.80 -17.98
N GLU A 39 -6.51 11.68 -18.97
CA GLU A 39 -5.54 11.71 -20.06
C GLU A 39 -4.11 11.93 -19.55
N GLN A 40 -3.92 12.91 -18.66
CA GLN A 40 -2.61 13.19 -18.07
C GLN A 40 -2.04 11.99 -17.29
N ILE A 41 -2.88 11.29 -16.52
CA ILE A 41 -2.45 10.11 -15.76
C ILE A 41 -2.05 8.98 -16.70
N VAL A 42 -2.85 8.71 -17.74
CA VAL A 42 -2.55 7.67 -18.73
C VAL A 42 -1.26 8.00 -19.51
N GLU A 43 -1.04 9.25 -19.88
CA GLU A 43 0.17 9.69 -20.58
C GLU A 43 1.42 9.59 -19.70
N ASN A 44 1.33 10.07 -18.45
CA ASN A 44 2.42 9.95 -17.48
C ASN A 44 2.75 8.48 -17.21
N ALA A 45 1.72 7.63 -17.10
CA ALA A 45 1.89 6.20 -16.92
C ALA A 45 2.53 5.54 -18.13
N SER A 46 2.16 5.95 -19.34
CA SER A 46 2.75 5.45 -20.58
C SER A 46 4.26 5.63 -20.59
N SER A 47 4.75 6.82 -20.29
CA SER A 47 6.19 7.11 -20.25
C SER A 47 6.94 6.25 -19.23
N LEU A 48 6.45 6.22 -17.98
CA LEU A 48 7.14 5.51 -16.90
C LEU A 48 7.07 3.98 -17.06
N ILE A 49 5.91 3.44 -17.44
CA ILE A 49 5.71 2.00 -17.59
C ILE A 49 6.46 1.47 -18.83
N MET A 50 6.44 2.19 -19.95
CA MET A 50 7.16 1.75 -21.15
C MET A 50 8.68 1.77 -20.96
N LYS A 51 9.21 2.73 -20.18
CA LYS A 51 10.63 2.72 -19.80
C LYS A 51 11.03 1.43 -19.07
N TRP A 52 10.13 0.92 -18.23
CA TRP A 52 10.33 -0.30 -17.43
C TRP A 52 9.69 -1.55 -18.04
N ASN A 53 9.31 -1.51 -19.32
CA ASN A 53 8.71 -2.65 -20.00
C ASN A 53 9.73 -3.80 -20.12
N PRO A 54 9.49 -4.97 -19.49
CA PRO A 54 10.47 -6.06 -19.47
C PRO A 54 10.64 -6.74 -20.83
N GLU A 55 9.73 -6.55 -21.79
CA GLU A 55 9.79 -7.20 -23.10
C GLU A 55 10.50 -6.33 -24.13
N THR A 56 10.27 -5.01 -24.09
CA THR A 56 10.75 -4.09 -25.14
C THR A 56 11.91 -3.19 -24.70
N SER A 57 12.05 -2.91 -23.41
CA SER A 57 13.09 -2.03 -22.90
C SER A 57 14.37 -2.81 -22.60
N ALA A 58 15.43 -2.55 -23.38
CA ALA A 58 16.75 -3.10 -23.11
C ALA A 58 17.26 -2.70 -21.70
N TYR A 59 16.94 -1.48 -21.26
CA TYR A 59 17.26 -0.99 -19.92
C TYR A 59 16.56 -1.82 -18.83
N ALA A 60 15.25 -2.03 -18.95
CA ALA A 60 14.50 -2.82 -17.97
C ALA A 60 14.91 -4.30 -17.93
N ASN A 61 15.56 -4.79 -18.99
CA ASN A 61 16.01 -6.17 -19.05
C ASN A 61 17.22 -6.48 -18.18
N VAL A 62 18.13 -5.51 -18.02
CA VAL A 62 19.38 -5.68 -17.28
C VAL A 62 19.38 -4.97 -15.92
N THR A 63 18.45 -4.04 -15.71
CA THR A 63 18.35 -3.26 -14.48
C THR A 63 17.19 -3.74 -13.62
N SER A 64 17.37 -3.84 -12.30
CA SER A 64 16.28 -4.04 -11.34
C SER A 64 15.72 -2.69 -10.87
N LEU A 65 14.40 -2.53 -10.99
CA LEU A 65 13.68 -1.32 -10.60
C LEU A 65 13.87 -1.01 -9.11
N PHE A 66 13.79 -2.03 -8.25
CA PHE A 66 13.89 -1.85 -6.80
C PHE A 66 15.32 -1.71 -6.29
N TYR A 67 16.31 -2.16 -7.06
CA TYR A 67 17.72 -2.04 -6.70
C TYR A 67 18.31 -0.70 -7.12
N GLU A 68 17.98 -0.22 -8.32
CA GLU A 68 18.60 0.96 -8.93
C GLU A 68 18.25 2.26 -8.19
N ASN A 69 16.95 2.54 -8.05
CA ASN A 69 16.48 3.81 -7.51
C ASN A 69 15.18 3.64 -6.74
N ARG A 70 15.29 3.66 -5.40
CA ARG A 70 14.14 3.54 -4.50
C ARG A 70 13.07 4.60 -4.73
N ARG A 71 13.46 5.85 -5.06
CA ARG A 71 12.49 6.92 -5.32
C ARG A 71 11.68 6.61 -6.56
N GLU A 72 12.35 6.16 -7.60
CA GLU A 72 11.71 5.80 -8.86
C GLU A 72 10.83 4.55 -8.73
N ALA A 73 11.27 3.54 -7.97
CA ALA A 73 10.45 2.39 -7.65
C ALA A 73 9.13 2.80 -6.96
N MET A 74 9.19 3.74 -6.01
CA MET A 74 7.97 4.29 -5.39
C MET A 74 7.11 5.06 -6.39
N GLN A 75 7.72 5.84 -7.30
CA GLN A 75 6.97 6.51 -8.37
C GLN A 75 6.27 5.52 -9.29
N PHE A 76 6.93 4.40 -9.62
CA PHE A 76 6.35 3.33 -10.42
C PHE A 76 5.12 2.73 -9.73
N ILE A 77 5.22 2.39 -8.44
CA ILE A 77 4.09 1.85 -7.67
C ILE A 77 2.94 2.85 -7.57
N THR A 78 3.22 4.13 -7.31
CA THR A 78 2.18 5.17 -7.28
C THR A 78 1.50 5.30 -8.64
N CYS A 79 2.28 5.31 -9.72
CA CYS A 79 1.78 5.37 -11.08
C CYS A 79 0.83 4.20 -11.41
N VAL A 80 1.17 2.97 -11.01
CA VAL A 80 0.30 1.79 -11.19
C VAL A 80 -1.01 1.93 -10.41
N ASN A 81 -0.95 2.41 -9.16
CA ASN A 81 -2.15 2.65 -8.36
C ASN A 81 -3.06 3.73 -8.98
N ASP A 82 -2.47 4.82 -9.48
CA ASP A 82 -3.23 5.89 -10.09
C ASP A 82 -3.84 5.46 -11.43
N LEU A 83 -3.12 4.64 -12.21
CA LEU A 83 -3.65 4.00 -13.41
C LEU A 83 -4.85 3.11 -13.09
N GLN A 84 -4.79 2.32 -12.01
CA GLN A 84 -5.92 1.50 -11.55
C GLN A 84 -7.14 2.35 -11.19
N LYS A 85 -6.96 3.43 -10.42
CA LYS A 85 -8.06 4.35 -10.05
C LYS A 85 -8.69 4.96 -11.30
N VAL A 86 -7.87 5.40 -12.25
CA VAL A 86 -8.34 5.97 -13.52
C VAL A 86 -9.12 4.95 -14.33
N MET A 87 -8.68 3.69 -14.40
CA MET A 87 -9.45 2.63 -15.06
C MET A 87 -10.84 2.46 -14.44
N HIS A 88 -10.97 2.52 -13.11
CA HIS A 88 -12.27 2.48 -12.45
C HIS A 88 -13.14 3.70 -12.76
N LEU A 89 -12.55 4.90 -12.80
CA LEU A 89 -13.26 6.14 -13.19
C LEU A 89 -13.78 6.05 -14.64
N ILE A 90 -12.91 5.61 -15.56
CA ILE A 90 -13.24 5.45 -16.98
C ILE A 90 -14.46 4.55 -17.18
N VAL A 91 -14.52 3.43 -16.44
CA VAL A 91 -15.64 2.47 -16.46
C VAL A 91 -16.90 3.05 -15.84
N SER A 92 -16.78 3.87 -14.79
CA SER A 92 -17.95 4.46 -14.12
C SER A 92 -18.62 5.59 -14.90
N GLU A 93 -17.87 6.29 -15.75
CA GLU A 93 -18.33 7.46 -16.50
C GLU A 93 -18.72 7.14 -17.95
N ASP A 94 -18.78 5.85 -18.34
CA ASP A 94 -18.97 5.38 -19.73
C ASP A 94 -18.06 6.12 -20.74
N SER A 95 -16.85 6.44 -20.28
CA SER A 95 -15.91 7.24 -21.05
C SER A 95 -15.27 6.44 -22.20
N THR A 96 -14.50 7.13 -23.03
CA THR A 96 -13.98 6.60 -24.31
C THR A 96 -13.28 5.24 -24.18
N HIS A 97 -13.82 4.21 -24.83
CA HIS A 97 -13.29 2.84 -24.81
C HIS A 97 -11.79 2.72 -25.17
N TYR A 98 -11.27 3.60 -26.04
CA TYR A 98 -9.86 3.55 -26.45
C TYR A 98 -8.89 3.79 -25.28
N ARG A 99 -9.24 4.70 -24.36
CA ARG A 99 -8.42 5.01 -23.18
C ARG A 99 -8.40 3.84 -22.21
N LEU A 100 -9.52 3.15 -22.06
CA LEU A 100 -9.58 1.95 -21.24
C LEU A 100 -8.64 0.87 -21.77
N VAL A 101 -8.65 0.62 -23.08
CA VAL A 101 -7.77 -0.36 -23.73
C VAL A 101 -6.30 0.02 -23.54
N GLN A 102 -5.96 1.30 -23.72
CA GLN A 102 -4.59 1.78 -23.48
C GLN A 102 -4.17 1.58 -22.02
N ALA A 103 -5.01 1.97 -21.07
CA ALA A 103 -4.74 1.81 -19.64
C ALA A 103 -4.61 0.34 -19.24
N GLN A 104 -5.43 -0.56 -19.80
CA GLN A 104 -5.32 -2.00 -19.60
C GLN A 104 -4.00 -2.56 -20.11
N ASN A 105 -3.56 -2.16 -21.30
CA ASN A 105 -2.26 -2.59 -21.84
C ASN A 105 -1.11 -2.15 -20.94
N LEU A 106 -1.14 -0.88 -20.48
CA LEU A 106 -0.15 -0.36 -19.53
C LEU A 106 -0.17 -1.13 -18.21
N MET A 107 -1.34 -1.45 -17.67
CA MET A 107 -1.49 -2.24 -16.45
C MET A 107 -0.87 -3.64 -16.62
N GLN A 108 -1.10 -4.30 -17.75
CA GLN A 108 -0.51 -5.62 -18.03
C GLN A 108 1.02 -5.56 -18.07
N ILE A 109 1.59 -4.56 -18.75
CA ILE A 109 3.04 -4.37 -18.80
C ILE A 109 3.60 -4.11 -17.40
N ALA A 110 2.94 -3.25 -16.62
CA ALA A 110 3.36 -2.96 -15.26
C ALA A 110 3.32 -4.21 -14.38
N MET A 111 2.26 -5.03 -14.48
CA MET A 111 2.16 -6.27 -13.72
C MET A 111 3.25 -7.28 -14.09
N LYS A 112 3.57 -7.44 -15.38
CA LYS A 112 4.71 -8.27 -15.81
C LYS A 112 6.02 -7.79 -15.18
N ARG A 113 6.23 -6.47 -15.13
CA ARG A 113 7.42 -5.89 -14.49
C ARG A 113 7.47 -6.22 -13.00
N LEU A 114 6.38 -5.98 -12.26
CA LEU A 114 6.33 -6.24 -10.83
C LEU A 114 6.52 -7.72 -10.50
N GLN A 115 5.97 -8.62 -11.30
CA GLN A 115 6.20 -10.06 -11.18
C GLN A 115 7.68 -10.43 -11.38
N LYS A 116 8.35 -9.87 -12.40
CA LYS A 116 9.78 -10.10 -12.64
C LYS A 116 10.63 -9.61 -11.47
N GLU A 117 10.34 -8.42 -10.94
CA GLU A 117 11.04 -7.87 -9.77
C GLU A 117 10.84 -8.73 -8.52
N PHE A 118 9.60 -9.14 -8.25
CA PHE A 118 9.29 -9.99 -7.11
C PHE A 118 10.07 -11.32 -7.19
N TYR A 119 10.08 -11.96 -8.36
CA TYR A 119 10.89 -13.14 -8.60
C TYR A 119 12.38 -12.88 -8.37
N GLN A 120 12.91 -11.78 -8.91
CA GLN A 120 14.33 -11.42 -8.75
C GLN A 120 14.71 -11.25 -7.27
N ILE A 121 13.90 -10.50 -6.51
CA ILE A 121 14.11 -10.31 -5.06
C ILE A 121 14.12 -11.65 -4.33
N LEU A 122 13.15 -12.52 -4.58
CA LEU A 122 13.10 -13.84 -3.95
C LEU A 122 14.30 -14.70 -4.34
N SER A 123 14.69 -14.69 -5.63
CA SER A 123 15.82 -15.48 -6.12
C SER A 123 17.16 -15.03 -5.51
N MET A 124 17.35 -13.74 -5.31
CA MET A 124 18.57 -13.20 -4.72
C MET A 124 18.71 -13.56 -3.24
N ASN A 125 17.59 -13.63 -2.51
CA ASN A 125 17.57 -14.08 -1.12
C ASN A 125 17.76 -15.60 -0.99
N ARG A 126 17.38 -16.40 -1.99
CA ARG A 126 17.57 -17.86 -1.96
C ARG A 126 19.04 -18.27 -1.82
N ALA A 127 19.97 -17.51 -2.40
CA ALA A 127 21.41 -17.76 -2.25
C ALA A 127 21.91 -17.66 -0.79
N HIS A 128 21.14 -17.00 0.10
CA HIS A 128 21.45 -16.90 1.53
C HIS A 128 20.73 -17.95 2.39
N LEU A 129 19.84 -18.76 1.80
CA LEU A 129 18.99 -19.72 2.50
C LEU A 129 19.26 -21.17 2.10
N ASP A 130 20.27 -21.42 1.25
CA ASP A 130 20.68 -22.77 0.89
C ASP A 130 21.45 -23.42 2.07
N PRO A 131 21.05 -24.60 2.59
CA PRO A 131 21.78 -25.28 3.67
C PRO A 131 23.27 -25.50 3.38
N GLU A 132 23.68 -25.60 2.10
CA GLU A 132 25.11 -25.66 1.75
C GLU A 132 25.89 -24.38 2.07
N SER A 133 25.22 -23.21 2.09
CA SER A 133 25.85 -21.91 2.37
C SER A 133 25.89 -21.56 3.87
N MET A 134 25.05 -22.20 4.69
CA MET A 134 25.02 -22.02 6.15
C MET A 134 25.86 -23.06 6.92
N SER A 135 26.47 -24.03 6.22
CA SER A 135 27.21 -25.13 6.83
C SER A 135 28.63 -24.78 7.34
N THR A 136 29.05 -23.50 7.33
CA THR A 136 30.41 -23.10 7.75
C THR A 136 30.50 -22.46 9.13
N ARG A 137 29.37 -22.16 9.80
CA ARG A 137 29.39 -21.47 11.12
C ARG A 137 29.18 -22.35 12.35
N SER A 138 28.77 -23.63 12.21
CA SER A 138 28.42 -24.47 13.37
C SER A 138 29.35 -25.65 13.67
N SER A 139 30.58 -25.68 13.15
CA SER A 139 31.47 -26.85 13.36
C SER A 139 32.77 -26.53 14.10
N ARG A 140 32.73 -25.76 15.19
CA ARG A 140 33.80 -25.67 16.22
C ARG A 140 33.09 -25.21 17.51
N THR A 141 32.86 -25.98 18.56
CA THR A 141 33.70 -26.95 19.27
C THR A 141 32.79 -27.73 20.24
N SER A 142 32.76 -29.07 20.16
CA SER A 142 32.23 -29.91 21.25
C SER A 142 33.16 -31.09 21.48
N ILE A 143 34.17 -30.83 22.30
CA ILE A 143 35.10 -31.77 22.96
C ILE A 143 35.24 -31.12 24.35
N SER A 144 35.00 -31.71 25.52
CA SER A 144 35.12 -33.10 26.01
C SER A 144 34.44 -33.24 27.39
N SER A 145 34.07 -34.48 27.75
CA SER A 145 33.65 -34.96 29.09
C SER A 145 34.65 -34.68 30.24
N ILE A 146 34.14 -34.51 31.47
CA ILE A 146 34.59 -35.18 32.71
C ILE A 146 33.61 -34.93 33.89
N SER A 147 33.62 -35.89 34.82
CA SER A 147 32.75 -36.35 35.93
C SER A 147 32.55 -35.49 37.20
N ASP A 148 31.34 -35.60 37.77
CA ASP A 148 30.91 -36.11 39.10
C ASP A 148 31.35 -35.48 40.46
N PHE A 149 30.40 -35.56 41.41
CA PHE A 149 30.35 -35.33 42.87
C PHE A 149 29.86 -33.98 43.47
N GLU A 150 28.65 -34.06 44.09
CA GLU A 150 28.16 -33.53 45.40
C GLU A 150 28.30 -32.02 45.70
N ASP A 151 27.53 -31.35 46.55
CA ASP A 151 26.24 -31.46 47.25
C ASP A 151 26.14 -30.10 48.00
N ASP A 152 24.93 -29.72 48.38
CA ASP A 152 24.61 -28.91 49.55
C ASP A 152 24.49 -27.35 49.50
N VAL A 153 23.41 -26.92 50.17
CA VAL A 153 22.97 -25.59 50.66
C VAL A 153 22.34 -24.57 49.70
N SER A 154 21.00 -24.59 49.74
CA SER A 154 20.09 -23.42 49.83
C SER A 154 19.79 -23.16 51.33
N PRO A 155 19.23 -22.02 51.84
CA PRO A 155 18.52 -20.91 51.18
C PRO A 155 18.76 -19.48 51.75
N ASP A 156 18.04 -18.49 51.17
CA ASP A 156 17.62 -17.17 51.69
C ASP A 156 18.65 -16.06 52.01
N ASP A 157 18.48 -14.87 51.40
CA ASP A 157 18.01 -13.68 52.15
C ASP A 157 17.59 -12.51 51.20
N ASP A 158 16.28 -12.26 51.19
CA ASP A 158 15.53 -10.98 51.23
C ASP A 158 16.05 -9.64 50.62
N VAL A 159 15.17 -9.08 49.76
CA VAL A 159 14.53 -7.73 49.87
C VAL A 159 15.47 -6.49 49.89
N ARG A 160 15.37 -5.55 48.93
CA ARG A 160 14.47 -4.37 49.00
C ARG A 160 14.30 -3.63 47.66
N ALA A 161 13.07 -3.16 47.50
CA ALA A 161 12.55 -2.27 46.46
C ALA A 161 12.86 -0.77 46.70
N ALA A 162 12.35 0.05 45.77
CA ALA A 162 12.17 1.52 45.78
C ALA A 162 13.41 2.32 45.34
N SER A 163 13.39 2.92 44.13
CA SER A 163 12.84 4.26 43.85
C SER A 163 13.46 5.34 44.72
N ASP A 164 14.23 6.26 44.14
CA ASP A 164 13.83 7.66 44.14
C ASP A 164 14.62 8.49 43.11
N SER A 165 13.96 9.58 42.81
CA SER A 165 14.04 10.60 41.80
C SER A 165 15.12 11.66 42.10
N ASP A 166 15.30 12.52 41.10
CA ASP A 166 15.43 13.97 41.26
C ASP A 166 16.78 14.66 41.55
N LEU A 167 17.03 15.61 40.64
CA LEU A 167 17.46 17.00 40.87
C LEU A 167 18.81 17.28 41.54
N ARG A 168 19.72 17.82 40.72
CA ARG A 168 20.59 18.98 41.00
C ARG A 168 21.53 19.18 39.81
N SER A 169 21.89 20.37 39.37
CA SER A 169 21.50 21.75 39.66
C SER A 169 22.11 22.60 38.55
#